data_AF-A0A537ZWG1-F1
#
_entry.id   AF-A0A537ZWG1-F1
#
_cell.length_a   1.000
_cell.length_b   1.000
_cell.length_c   1.000
_cell.angle_alpha   90.00
_cell.angle_beta   90.00
_cell.angle_gamma   90.00
#
_symmetry.space_group_name_H-M   'P 1'
#
loop_
_entity.id
_entity.type
_entity.pdbx_description
1 polymer ?
#
loop_
_entity_poly.entity_id
_entity_poly.type
_entity_poly.pdbx_seq_one_letter_code
_entity_poly.pdbx_strand_id
1 'polypeptide(L)'
;MPRASGSPTSRAPATWSNSPRPSRPGTSTWSARSPPPASTRGPGARTCSRRPRTSTATRTSVVGHSETGEMDKIDGPYYFFKLIRRLRNAVPQWVPMIGVEGREINLVPVDFVVRAMDHIADQEGLDGRAFSLTDPNPKTAGEVIDIFAGAAHAPQSSARVPPGAVDALLPVVRALLAMAPPFDLVADRVLADLGIPRAVLTYVNYPTSFDSREAQAALAGTDIRVPPLESYADKLWDYWERHLDPDLFRDRTLVGAVRGRAGLLGGATQVVEQQIPDEVLRLVRRVRGRDSLEKAVRGRMLLVTGASSGIGRSAALKIADAGGTVLLVARTPEKLEDTRELIERRGGTAHVHRCDLSDMDDIDRMADEVLAQHGHVDVLVNNAGRSIRRSIALSYDRFHDFERTMQLNYFGAVRLILKLLPVMRERRSGQIVNVSSIGVQTNTPRFSAYVASKAALDAFSRCIASEIVDDGVTITTIHMPLVRTPMIAPTKMYNRFPTITPEKAADMICEAIIHEPKRIATPLGTLGQLLYAINPKSIDYILNSAYKLFPDSRAARGEEVRTGPRTADATTEEASREQVAFAYLMRGVHW
;
A
#
# COMPACT_ATOMS: atom_id res chain seq x y z
N MET A 1 -34.06 0.00 56.10
CA MET A 1 -33.45 1.07 56.93
C MET A 1 -31.99 1.26 56.50
N PRO A 2 -31.48 2.51 56.44
CA PRO A 2 -30.31 2.90 55.63
C PRO A 2 -29.07 3.32 56.45
N ARG A 3 -27.90 3.43 55.77
CA ARG A 3 -26.77 4.39 55.94
C ARG A 3 -25.47 3.73 55.41
N ALA A 4 -24.77 4.21 54.38
CA ALA A 4 -24.13 5.51 54.09
C ALA A 4 -22.75 5.72 54.77
N SER A 5 -21.75 5.88 53.90
CA SER A 5 -20.55 6.75 53.95
C SER A 5 -19.40 6.51 54.94
N GLY A 6 -18.16 6.49 54.40
CA GLY A 6 -16.96 6.96 55.10
C GLY A 6 -15.63 6.29 54.71
N SER A 7 -14.95 6.79 53.67
CA SER A 7 -13.47 6.84 53.64
C SER A 7 -13.04 8.23 54.19
N PRO A 8 -11.76 8.57 54.49
CA PRO A 8 -10.48 7.94 54.12
C PRO A 8 -9.42 7.89 55.24
N THR A 9 -8.26 7.21 55.04
CA THR A 9 -6.91 7.76 55.31
C THR A 9 -5.77 6.74 55.06
N SER A 10 -4.82 7.18 54.23
CA SER A 10 -3.37 6.94 54.22
C SER A 10 -2.78 5.60 54.72
N ARG A 11 -2.08 4.89 53.81
CA ARG A 11 -0.62 4.66 53.85
C ARG A 11 -0.19 3.73 52.69
N ALA A 12 0.64 4.27 51.80
CA ALA A 12 1.47 3.52 50.86
C ALA A 12 2.87 3.27 51.50
N PRO A 13 3.78 2.49 50.90
CA PRO A 13 4.24 1.24 51.48
C PRO A 13 5.69 1.29 52.01
N ALA A 14 6.01 0.33 52.86
CA ALA A 14 7.35 0.11 53.40
C ALA A 14 8.32 -0.44 52.34
N THR A 15 9.47 0.21 52.34
CA THR A 15 10.74 -0.01 51.64
C THR A 15 11.31 -1.42 51.80
N TRP A 16 11.81 -2.00 50.70
CA TRP A 16 12.78 -3.10 50.74
C TRP A 16 14.17 -2.61 50.32
N SER A 17 15.14 -2.98 51.14
CA SER A 17 16.53 -2.51 51.19
C SER A 17 17.47 -3.23 50.22
N ASN A 18 18.42 -2.43 49.70
CA ASN A 18 19.60 -2.78 48.90
C ASN A 18 20.58 -3.75 49.58
N SER A 19 21.27 -4.58 48.78
CA SER A 19 22.75 -4.79 48.73
C SER A 19 23.10 -5.88 47.66
N PRO A 20 24.35 -6.00 47.15
CA PRO A 20 24.79 -5.36 45.89
C PRO A 20 25.27 -6.38 44.82
N ARG A 21 25.38 -5.94 43.56
CA ARG A 21 26.08 -6.68 42.48
C ARG A 21 27.26 -5.85 41.92
N PRO A 22 28.32 -6.50 41.42
CA PRO A 22 29.65 -5.91 41.31
C PRO A 22 29.82 -4.97 40.10
N SER A 23 30.71 -4.01 40.30
CA SER A 23 31.17 -2.96 39.38
C SER A 23 31.86 -3.48 38.12
N ARG A 24 31.44 -2.96 36.95
CA ARG A 24 32.24 -2.96 35.71
C ARG A 24 32.98 -1.61 35.57
N PRO A 25 34.21 -1.59 35.03
CA PRO A 25 35.09 -0.42 35.05
C PRO A 25 34.68 0.66 34.04
N GLY A 26 35.01 1.90 34.39
CA GLY A 26 34.43 3.14 33.89
C GLY A 26 34.88 3.58 32.51
N THR A 27 33.94 4.16 31.78
CA THR A 27 34.16 5.04 30.64
C THR A 27 34.49 6.44 31.14
N SER A 28 35.69 6.93 30.81
CA SER A 28 36.18 8.26 31.14
C SER A 28 35.37 9.35 30.44
N THR A 29 34.62 10.13 31.21
CA THR A 29 34.01 11.39 30.79
C THR A 29 35.05 12.51 30.88
N TRP A 30 35.45 13.06 29.73
CA TRP A 30 36.26 14.28 29.68
C TRP A 30 35.36 15.50 29.91
N SER A 31 35.37 16.03 31.13
CA SER A 31 34.79 17.33 31.45
C SER A 31 35.69 18.45 30.92
N ALA A 32 35.11 19.41 30.20
CA ALA A 32 35.78 20.62 29.75
C ALA A 32 36.39 21.41 30.93
N ARG A 33 37.72 21.57 30.92
CA ARG A 33 38.41 22.54 31.79
C ARG A 33 38.42 23.90 31.09
N SER A 34 38.11 24.95 31.86
CA SER A 34 38.20 26.36 31.46
C SER A 34 39.63 26.74 31.00
N PRO A 35 39.79 27.69 30.07
CA PRO A 35 41.11 28.07 29.55
C PRO A 35 41.91 28.90 30.57
N PRO A 36 43.25 28.79 30.60
CA PRO A 36 44.11 29.64 31.43
C PRO A 36 44.27 31.05 30.80
N PRO A 37 44.63 32.07 31.59
CA PRO A 37 44.73 33.43 31.11
C PRO A 37 45.97 33.65 30.24
N ALA A 38 45.84 34.59 29.30
CA ALA A 38 46.84 34.95 28.31
C ALA A 38 48.13 35.51 28.96
N SER A 39 49.29 34.97 28.58
CA SER A 39 50.56 35.68 28.74
C SER A 39 51.55 35.37 27.60
N THR A 40 52.10 36.46 27.07
CA THR A 40 53.37 36.63 26.34
C THR A 40 53.55 35.95 24.98
N ARG A 41 53.37 36.77 23.93
CA ARG A 41 53.78 36.53 22.54
C ARG A 41 55.31 36.48 22.40
N GLY A 42 55.83 35.43 21.77
CA GLY A 42 57.15 35.41 21.13
C GLY A 42 57.00 35.51 19.59
N PRO A 43 57.97 36.10 18.86
CA PRO A 43 57.81 36.42 17.44
C PRO A 43 58.13 35.17 16.59
N GLY A 44 57.11 34.56 15.98
CA GLY A 44 57.33 33.40 15.10
C GLY A 44 56.10 32.77 14.45
N ALA A 45 54.87 33.23 14.74
CA ALA A 45 53.68 32.71 14.08
C ALA A 45 53.34 33.58 12.87
N ARG A 46 53.72 33.12 11.67
CA ARG A 46 53.13 33.61 10.42
C ARG A 46 51.63 33.38 10.50
N THR A 47 50.89 34.48 10.66
CA THR A 47 49.44 34.52 10.51
C THR A 47 49.07 33.89 9.17
N CYS A 48 48.21 32.87 9.19
CA CYS A 48 47.59 32.30 7.99
C CYS A 48 46.71 33.37 7.34
N SER A 49 47.33 34.24 6.53
CA SER A 49 46.72 35.42 5.90
C SER A 49 46.37 35.11 4.44
N ARG A 50 45.58 34.07 4.21
CA ARG A 50 44.84 33.86 2.97
C ARG A 50 43.46 33.32 3.30
N ARG A 51 42.51 34.23 3.51
CA ARG A 51 41.07 33.89 3.46
C ARG A 51 40.77 33.31 2.08
N PRO A 52 40.22 32.10 1.94
CA PRO A 52 39.68 31.64 0.68
C PRO A 52 38.52 32.55 0.29
N ARG A 53 38.56 33.07 -0.95
CA ARG A 53 37.43 33.77 -1.58
C ARG A 53 36.26 32.78 -1.66
N THR A 54 35.09 33.22 -1.17
CA THR A 54 33.77 32.57 -1.26
C THR A 54 33.71 31.11 -0.77
N SER A 55 33.06 30.90 0.38
CA SER A 55 32.84 29.58 0.99
C SER A 55 31.92 28.70 0.15
N THR A 56 32.47 28.04 -0.87
CA THR A 56 31.83 26.89 -1.51
C THR A 56 32.07 25.69 -0.59
N ALA A 57 31.02 25.19 0.05
CA ALA A 57 31.14 24.08 0.99
C ALA A 57 31.35 22.76 0.23
N THR A 58 32.62 22.36 0.04
CA THR A 58 32.97 21.05 -0.54
C THR A 58 32.69 19.96 0.50
N ARG A 59 31.50 19.36 0.47
CA ARG A 59 31.14 18.25 1.36
C ARG A 59 31.13 16.94 0.59
N THR A 60 32.22 16.19 0.69
CA THR A 60 32.28 14.79 0.27
C THR A 60 31.69 13.90 1.36
N SER A 61 30.88 12.92 0.97
CA SER A 61 30.37 11.90 1.91
C SER A 61 31.32 10.71 1.91
N VAL A 62 31.78 10.34 3.10
CA VAL A 62 32.54 9.11 3.29
C VAL A 62 31.56 7.95 3.41
N VAL A 63 31.76 6.93 2.57
CA VAL A 63 30.96 5.71 2.52
C VAL A 63 31.77 4.53 3.08
N GLY A 64 31.10 3.41 3.32
CA GLY A 64 31.71 2.19 3.85
C GLY A 64 32.88 1.65 3.03
N HIS A 65 33.54 0.65 3.59
CA HIS A 65 34.77 0.07 3.04
C HIS A 65 34.52 -0.54 1.66
N SER A 66 35.36 -0.20 0.68
CA SER A 66 35.17 -0.59 -0.73
C SER A 66 35.30 -2.09 -1.00
N GLU A 67 36.06 -2.82 -0.15
CA GLU A 67 36.21 -4.28 -0.25
C GLU A 67 35.22 -5.09 0.58
N THR A 68 34.95 -4.69 1.83
CA THR A 68 34.11 -5.48 2.76
C THR A 68 32.67 -4.97 2.86
N GLY A 69 32.40 -3.74 2.42
CA GLY A 69 31.12 -3.07 2.60
C GLY A 69 30.89 -2.51 4.01
N GLU A 70 31.81 -2.74 4.93
CA GLU A 70 31.65 -2.40 6.35
C GLU A 70 31.45 -0.89 6.56
N MET A 71 30.44 -0.55 7.35
CA MET A 71 30.12 0.83 7.71
C MET A 71 29.54 0.91 9.14
N ASP A 72 29.74 2.04 9.80
CA ASP A 72 29.45 2.26 11.22
C ASP A 72 28.03 2.79 11.50
N LYS A 73 27.43 3.49 10.52
CA LYS A 73 26.10 4.11 10.66
C LYS A 73 25.39 4.36 9.31
N ILE A 74 24.08 4.56 9.39
CA ILE A 74 23.24 4.93 8.24
C ILE A 74 23.23 6.46 8.12
N ASP A 75 24.10 7.00 7.26
CA ASP A 75 24.15 8.44 6.95
C ASP A 75 24.30 8.71 5.43
N GLY A 76 23.91 9.90 4.98
CA GLY A 76 24.10 10.33 3.59
C GLY A 76 23.33 9.48 2.55
N PRO A 77 23.99 8.88 1.55
CA PRO A 77 23.29 8.15 0.47
C PRO A 77 22.49 6.93 0.98
N TYR A 78 22.84 6.39 2.15
CA TYR A 78 22.19 5.21 2.73
C TYR A 78 20.73 5.44 3.14
N TYR A 79 20.29 6.69 3.32
CA TYR A 79 18.88 7.00 3.59
C TYR A 79 17.95 6.53 2.46
N PHE A 80 18.45 6.44 1.23
CA PHE A 80 17.66 5.97 0.09
C PHE A 80 17.58 4.45 -0.02
N PHE A 81 18.39 3.68 0.73
CA PHE A 81 18.43 2.21 0.60
C PHE A 81 17.10 1.56 1.00
N LYS A 82 16.43 2.12 2.00
CA LYS A 82 15.09 1.67 2.40
C LYS A 82 14.04 1.89 1.32
N LEU A 83 14.13 3.01 0.60
CA LEU A 83 13.26 3.30 -0.54
C LEU A 83 13.54 2.33 -1.70
N ILE A 84 14.82 2.12 -2.04
CA ILE A 84 15.24 1.18 -3.09
C ILE A 84 14.76 -0.24 -2.76
N ARG A 85 14.87 -0.68 -1.51
CA ARG A 85 14.38 -2.00 -1.06
C ARG A 85 12.87 -2.13 -1.19
N ARG A 86 12.11 -1.09 -0.83
CA ARG A 86 10.65 -1.09 -1.02
C ARG A 86 10.28 -1.17 -2.50
N LEU A 87 10.97 -0.43 -3.36
CA LEU A 87 10.74 -0.45 -4.80
C LEU A 87 11.05 -1.82 -5.40
N ARG A 88 12.17 -2.46 -5.01
CA ARG A 88 12.51 -3.85 -5.37
C ARG A 88 11.38 -4.83 -5.07
N ASN A 89 10.73 -4.69 -3.92
CA ASN A 89 9.69 -5.61 -3.48
C ASN A 89 8.31 -5.30 -4.09
N ALA A 90 8.08 -4.06 -4.52
CA ALA A 90 6.78 -3.59 -4.98
C ALA A 90 6.64 -3.51 -6.51
N VAL A 91 7.76 -3.37 -7.22
CA VAL A 91 7.79 -3.06 -8.65
C VAL A 91 8.72 -4.05 -9.39
N PRO A 92 8.24 -4.78 -10.41
CA PRO A 92 9.08 -5.65 -11.22
C PRO A 92 10.21 -4.89 -11.93
N GLN A 93 11.39 -5.50 -12.06
CA GLN A 93 12.58 -4.89 -12.65
C GLN A 93 12.41 -4.37 -14.09
N TRP A 94 11.49 -4.95 -14.87
CA TRP A 94 11.25 -4.56 -16.26
C TRP A 94 10.39 -3.29 -16.40
N VAL A 95 9.82 -2.77 -15.31
CA VAL A 95 8.98 -1.57 -15.36
C VAL A 95 9.84 -0.33 -15.55
N PRO A 96 9.64 0.46 -16.62
CA PRO A 96 10.41 1.66 -16.89
C PRO A 96 10.12 2.73 -15.84
N MET A 97 11.14 3.13 -15.07
CA MET A 97 11.04 4.20 -14.09
C MET A 97 11.53 5.52 -14.68
N ILE A 98 10.88 6.62 -14.31
CA ILE A 98 11.37 7.96 -14.62
C ILE A 98 12.22 8.43 -13.44
N GLY A 99 13.52 8.58 -13.67
CA GLY A 99 14.47 9.09 -12.70
C GLY A 99 14.46 10.61 -12.64
N VAL A 100 14.66 11.16 -11.44
CA VAL A 100 14.89 12.60 -11.26
C VAL A 100 16.39 12.84 -11.27
N GLU A 101 16.85 13.69 -12.17
CA GLU A 101 18.26 14.10 -12.19
C GLU A 101 18.50 15.11 -11.07
N GLY A 102 19.42 14.80 -10.16
CA GLY A 102 19.91 15.73 -9.14
C GLY A 102 21.27 16.30 -9.49
N ARG A 103 21.86 17.10 -8.60
CA ARG A 103 23.24 17.59 -8.78
C ARG A 103 24.28 16.52 -8.44
N GLU A 104 25.53 16.81 -8.75
CA GLU A 104 26.68 15.95 -8.43
C GLU A 104 26.82 15.73 -6.92
N ILE A 105 26.97 14.47 -6.52
CA ILE A 105 27.27 14.04 -5.17
C ILE A 105 28.64 13.36 -5.21
N ASN A 106 29.52 13.75 -4.28
CA ASN A 106 30.84 13.16 -4.16
C ASN A 106 30.85 12.11 -3.04
N LEU A 107 31.14 10.87 -3.39
CA LEU A 107 31.22 9.72 -2.49
C LEU A 107 32.64 9.14 -2.55
N VAL A 108 33.26 8.89 -1.39
CA VAL A 108 34.57 8.23 -1.31
C VAL A 108 34.54 7.16 -0.21
N PRO A 109 35.10 5.96 -0.44
CA PRO A 109 35.07 4.91 0.57
C PRO A 109 36.11 5.16 1.66
N VAL A 110 35.82 4.69 2.87
CA VAL A 110 36.63 4.98 4.07
C VAL A 110 38.07 4.45 3.96
N ASP A 111 38.29 3.32 3.30
CA ASP A 111 39.61 2.73 3.08
C ASP A 111 40.50 3.61 2.20
N PHE A 112 39.94 4.25 1.17
CA PHE A 112 40.66 5.25 0.39
C PHE A 112 41.06 6.44 1.26
N VAL A 113 40.12 6.95 2.08
CA VAL A 113 40.36 8.12 2.94
C VAL A 113 41.49 7.84 3.93
N VAL A 114 41.46 6.68 4.59
CA VAL A 114 42.48 6.28 5.57
C VAL A 114 43.84 6.13 4.90
N ARG A 115 43.93 5.41 3.77
CA ARG A 115 45.20 5.25 3.03
C ARG A 115 45.77 6.58 2.55
N ALA A 116 44.91 7.47 2.06
CA ALA A 116 45.33 8.78 1.60
C ALA A 116 45.82 9.67 2.76
N MET A 117 45.12 9.65 3.90
CA MET A 117 45.53 10.40 5.08
C MET A 117 46.86 9.92 5.64
N ASP A 118 47.03 8.61 5.78
CA ASP A 118 48.26 7.97 6.26
C ASP A 118 49.45 8.37 5.38
N HIS A 119 49.30 8.22 4.05
CA HIS A 119 50.36 8.57 3.11
C HIS A 119 50.70 10.07 3.09
N ILE A 120 49.70 10.95 3.13
CA ILE A 120 49.93 12.41 3.09
C ILE A 120 50.57 12.90 4.40
N ALA A 121 50.22 12.29 5.54
CA ALA A 121 50.77 12.67 6.85
C ALA A 121 52.27 12.40 6.97
N ASP A 122 52.78 11.38 6.26
CA ASP A 122 54.20 11.00 6.28
C ASP A 122 55.06 11.80 5.29
N GLN A 123 54.48 12.67 4.46
CA GLN A 123 55.24 13.46 3.48
C GLN A 123 55.83 14.75 4.07
N GLU A 124 57.15 14.86 4.02
CA GLU A 124 57.85 16.08 4.43
C GLU A 124 57.43 17.30 3.61
N GLY A 125 57.19 18.42 4.28
CA GLY A 125 56.88 19.71 3.65
C GLY A 125 55.40 19.91 3.28
N LEU A 126 54.50 18.99 3.66
CA LEU A 126 53.05 19.15 3.52
C LEU A 126 52.35 19.66 4.79
N ASP A 127 53.09 19.88 5.88
CA ASP A 127 52.57 20.34 7.16
C ASP A 127 51.77 21.66 7.07
N GLY A 128 50.66 21.72 7.80
CA GLY A 128 49.81 22.90 7.88
C GLY A 128 48.97 23.19 6.63
N ARG A 129 48.94 22.27 5.65
CA ARG A 129 48.08 22.34 4.45
C ARG A 129 46.75 21.61 4.67
N ALA A 130 45.76 21.93 3.83
CA ALA A 130 44.46 21.27 3.81
C ALA A 130 44.26 20.56 2.47
N PHE A 131 43.84 19.30 2.51
CA PHE A 131 43.62 18.47 1.34
C PHE A 131 42.17 18.02 1.26
N SER A 132 41.56 18.15 0.09
CA SER A 132 40.20 17.70 -0.17
C SER A 132 40.24 16.30 -0.79
N LEU A 133 39.94 15.28 0.01
CA LEU A 133 39.87 13.88 -0.42
C LEU A 133 38.51 13.61 -1.09
N THR A 134 38.39 13.96 -2.36
CA THR A 134 37.14 13.85 -3.14
C THR A 134 37.37 13.02 -4.40
N ASP A 135 36.32 12.33 -4.85
CA ASP A 135 36.33 11.65 -6.16
C ASP A 135 36.55 12.70 -7.27
N PRO A 136 37.57 12.56 -8.14
CA PRO A 136 37.74 13.44 -9.31
C PRO A 136 36.60 13.35 -10.34
N ASN A 137 35.83 12.26 -10.32
CA ASN A 137 34.74 12.00 -11.27
C ASN A 137 33.41 11.85 -10.51
N PRO A 138 32.87 12.92 -9.92
CA PRO A 138 31.61 12.85 -9.17
C PRO A 138 30.45 12.42 -10.06
N LYS A 139 29.47 11.74 -9.45
CA LYS A 139 28.27 11.26 -10.14
C LYS A 139 27.06 12.09 -9.74
N THR A 140 26.06 12.18 -10.60
CA THR A 140 24.81 12.85 -10.22
C THR A 140 24.04 12.04 -9.19
N ALA A 141 23.18 12.69 -8.40
CA ALA A 141 22.32 11.98 -7.45
C ALA A 141 21.48 10.87 -8.13
N GLY A 142 21.03 11.11 -9.37
CA GLY A 142 20.29 10.13 -10.16
C GLY A 142 21.15 8.92 -10.53
N GLU A 143 22.39 9.14 -10.96
CA GLU A 143 23.35 8.08 -11.26
C GLU A 143 23.69 7.24 -10.03
N VAL A 144 23.93 7.88 -8.89
CA VAL A 144 24.18 7.20 -7.62
C VAL A 144 23.00 6.29 -7.24
N ILE A 145 21.76 6.80 -7.36
CA ILE A 145 20.54 6.01 -7.10
C ILE A 145 20.43 4.83 -8.07
N ASP A 146 20.68 5.02 -9.37
CA ASP A 146 20.60 3.94 -10.36
C ASP A 146 21.67 2.86 -10.15
N ILE A 147 22.87 3.25 -9.70
CA ILE A 147 23.96 2.31 -9.36
C ILE A 147 23.56 1.45 -8.16
N PHE A 148 23.04 2.07 -7.09
CA PHE A 148 22.55 1.32 -5.92
C PHE A 148 21.28 0.52 -6.21
N ALA A 149 20.39 0.99 -7.10
CA ALA A 149 19.24 0.24 -7.56
C ALA A 149 19.67 -1.02 -8.34
N GLY A 150 20.69 -0.91 -9.18
CA GLY A 150 21.30 -2.04 -9.87
C GLY A 150 21.90 -3.06 -8.90
N ALA A 151 22.69 -2.59 -7.94
CA ALA A 151 23.25 -3.42 -6.85
C ALA A 151 22.17 -4.11 -6.02
N ALA A 152 21.04 -3.44 -5.79
CA ALA A 152 19.90 -3.96 -5.05
C ALA A 152 18.99 -4.88 -5.86
N HIS A 153 19.20 -5.05 -7.16
CA HIS A 153 18.25 -5.72 -8.07
C HIS A 153 16.86 -5.03 -8.09
N ALA A 154 16.82 -3.71 -7.94
CA ALA A 154 15.61 -2.89 -8.06
C ALA A 154 15.45 -2.33 -9.49
N PRO A 155 14.24 -1.86 -9.88
CA PRO A 155 14.04 -1.22 -11.18
C PRO A 155 14.91 0.03 -11.35
N GLN A 156 15.57 0.16 -12.49
CA GLN A 156 16.43 1.31 -12.83
C GLN A 156 15.68 2.32 -13.70
N SER A 157 16.16 3.57 -13.70
CA SER A 157 15.52 4.63 -14.48
C SER A 157 15.75 4.44 -15.99
N SER A 158 14.68 4.36 -16.78
CA SER A 158 14.76 4.24 -18.25
C SER A 158 14.83 5.59 -18.95
N ALA A 159 14.47 6.67 -18.26
CA ALA A 159 14.55 8.05 -18.73
C ALA A 159 14.81 8.97 -17.52
N ARG A 160 15.58 10.05 -17.74
CA ARG A 160 15.95 11.02 -16.69
C ARG A 160 15.42 12.40 -17.04
N VAL A 161 14.81 13.06 -16.07
CA VAL A 161 14.29 14.43 -16.23
C VAL A 161 15.33 15.42 -15.71
N PRO A 162 15.81 16.38 -16.53
CA PRO A 162 16.86 17.30 -16.12
C PRO A 162 16.40 18.28 -15.02
N PRO A 163 17.33 18.85 -14.22
CA PRO A 163 17.02 19.59 -12.98
C PRO A 163 16.21 20.90 -13.12
N GLY A 164 15.72 21.26 -14.32
CA GLY A 164 14.87 22.43 -14.57
C GLY A 164 13.55 22.13 -15.28
N ALA A 165 13.33 20.89 -15.74
CA ALA A 165 12.05 20.49 -16.35
C ALA A 165 10.97 20.23 -15.28
N VAL A 166 11.38 19.95 -14.04
CA VAL A 166 10.49 19.83 -12.87
C VAL A 166 9.88 21.19 -12.50
N ASP A 167 10.62 22.29 -12.66
CA ASP A 167 10.15 23.66 -12.38
C ASP A 167 9.01 24.10 -13.32
N ALA A 168 8.96 23.57 -14.54
CA ALA A 168 7.86 23.79 -15.47
C ALA A 168 6.56 23.07 -15.04
N LEU A 169 6.68 21.96 -14.29
CA LEU A 169 5.54 21.22 -13.73
C LEU A 169 5.10 21.77 -12.36
N LEU A 170 5.99 22.47 -11.66
CA LEU A 170 5.81 22.96 -10.30
C LEU A 170 4.59 23.89 -10.08
N PRO A 171 4.16 24.75 -11.04
CA PRO A 171 2.94 25.57 -10.87
C PRO A 171 1.66 24.72 -10.83
N VAL A 172 1.60 23.66 -11.65
CA VAL A 172 0.47 22.74 -11.72
C VAL A 172 0.41 21.88 -10.46
N VAL A 173 1.56 21.40 -10.00
CA VAL A 173 1.69 20.66 -8.74
C VAL A 173 1.35 21.56 -7.55
N ARG A 174 1.83 22.81 -7.50
CA ARG A 174 1.45 23.79 -6.44
C ARG A 174 -0.04 24.09 -6.42
N ALA A 175 -0.68 24.25 -7.58
CA ALA A 175 -2.12 24.49 -7.66
C ALA A 175 -2.94 23.29 -7.14
N LEU A 176 -2.49 22.07 -7.42
CA LEU A 176 -3.09 20.84 -6.89
C LEU A 176 -2.82 20.66 -5.38
N LEU A 177 -1.64 21.05 -4.89
CA LEU A 177 -1.26 20.98 -3.48
C LEU A 177 -1.90 22.06 -2.61
N ALA A 178 -2.26 23.22 -3.18
CA ALA A 178 -3.00 24.28 -2.51
C ALA A 178 -4.44 23.87 -2.11
N MET A 179 -4.96 22.80 -2.72
CA MET A 179 -6.27 22.24 -2.43
C MET A 179 -6.22 21.10 -1.39
N ALA A 180 -5.04 20.75 -0.88
CA ALA A 180 -4.82 19.73 0.14
C ALA A 180 -4.44 20.36 1.51
N PRO A 181 -4.63 19.66 2.65
CA PRO A 181 -4.16 20.14 3.96
C PRO A 181 -2.65 20.45 3.93
N PRO A 182 -2.13 21.30 4.84
CA PRO A 182 -0.80 21.90 4.72
C PRO A 182 0.28 20.87 4.39
N PHE A 183 0.89 21.02 3.21
CA PHE A 183 1.81 20.07 2.60
C PHE A 183 3.01 19.70 3.49
N ASP A 184 3.42 20.62 4.36
CA ASP A 184 4.50 20.42 5.32
C ASP A 184 4.22 19.26 6.29
N LEU A 185 2.96 19.06 6.69
CA LEU A 185 2.53 18.02 7.64
C LEU A 185 2.46 16.63 7.00
N VAL A 186 2.21 16.56 5.68
CA VAL A 186 2.11 15.31 4.91
C VAL A 186 3.47 14.86 4.40
N ALA A 187 4.29 15.79 3.92
CA ALA A 187 5.66 15.50 3.49
C ALA A 187 6.48 14.93 4.66
N ASP A 188 6.39 15.50 5.86
CA ASP A 188 7.13 15.03 7.05
C ASP A 188 6.74 13.60 7.45
N ARG A 189 5.45 13.24 7.29
CA ARG A 189 4.95 11.92 7.66
C ARG A 189 5.29 10.86 6.62
N VAL A 190 5.23 11.21 5.33
CA VAL A 190 5.69 10.34 4.22
C VAL A 190 7.20 10.13 4.28
N LEU A 191 7.97 11.19 4.55
CA LEU A 191 9.42 11.13 4.72
C LEU A 191 9.83 10.30 5.95
N ALA A 192 9.11 10.45 7.07
CA ALA A 192 9.29 9.61 8.26
C ALA A 192 8.96 8.13 7.99
N ASP A 193 7.86 7.84 7.28
CA ASP A 193 7.49 6.46 6.91
C ASP A 193 8.46 5.84 5.89
N LEU A 194 9.10 6.66 5.06
CA LEU A 194 10.18 6.30 4.15
C LEU A 194 11.56 6.23 4.83
N GLY A 195 11.70 6.75 6.06
CA GLY A 195 12.96 6.78 6.81
C GLY A 195 13.98 7.82 6.28
N ILE A 196 13.52 8.82 5.53
CA ILE A 196 14.37 9.85 4.93
C ILE A 196 14.14 11.15 5.71
N PRO A 197 15.11 11.65 6.50
CA PRO A 197 14.97 12.95 7.16
C PRO A 197 14.75 14.08 6.14
N ARG A 198 13.86 15.03 6.41
CA ARG A 198 13.59 16.18 5.51
C ARG A 198 14.84 17.01 5.19
N ALA A 199 15.81 17.01 6.10
CA ALA A 199 17.14 17.59 5.88
C ALA A 199 17.89 16.93 4.71
N VAL A 200 17.64 15.65 4.38
CA VAL A 200 18.29 14.93 3.27
C VAL A 200 17.88 15.50 1.91
N LEU A 201 16.62 15.94 1.76
CA LEU A 201 16.13 16.55 0.52
C LEU A 201 16.84 17.86 0.17
N THR A 202 17.38 18.55 1.17
CA THR A 202 18.18 19.77 0.97
C THR A 202 19.60 19.47 0.47
N TYR A 203 20.11 18.25 0.66
CA TYR A 203 21.41 17.83 0.11
C TYR A 203 21.36 17.48 -1.37
N VAL A 204 20.20 17.00 -1.87
CA VAL A 204 20.04 16.54 -3.27
C VAL A 204 20.26 17.67 -4.29
N ASN A 205 20.00 18.93 -3.90
CA ASN A 205 20.09 20.10 -4.78
C ASN A 205 21.10 21.17 -4.33
N TYR A 206 22.07 20.83 -3.47
CA TYR A 206 23.06 21.80 -3.02
C TYR A 206 24.11 22.10 -4.13
N PRO A 207 24.45 23.38 -4.40
CA PRO A 207 25.57 23.71 -5.29
C PRO A 207 26.90 23.35 -4.61
N THR A 208 27.51 22.23 -4.98
CA THR A 208 28.84 21.84 -4.52
C THR A 208 29.80 21.73 -5.70
N SER A 209 30.99 22.30 -5.54
CA SER A 209 32.13 22.10 -6.43
C SER A 209 33.23 21.41 -5.64
N PHE A 210 33.80 20.37 -6.24
CA PHE A 210 34.82 19.53 -5.63
C PHE A 210 36.17 19.80 -6.31
N ASP A 211 37.18 20.14 -5.53
CA ASP A 211 38.55 20.34 -6.01
C ASP A 211 39.49 19.42 -5.24
N SER A 212 40.04 18.41 -5.91
CA SER A 212 40.99 17.45 -5.35
C SER A 212 42.39 17.57 -5.96
N ARG A 213 42.73 18.67 -6.66
CA ARG A 213 44.03 18.81 -7.35
C ARG A 213 45.23 18.66 -6.42
N GLU A 214 45.18 19.29 -5.24
CA GLU A 214 46.28 19.19 -4.27
C GLU A 214 46.41 17.80 -3.66
N ALA A 215 45.28 17.13 -3.39
CA ALA A 215 45.26 15.76 -2.90
C ALA A 215 45.79 14.78 -3.96
N GLN A 216 45.38 14.94 -5.22
CA GLN A 216 45.88 14.13 -6.34
C GLN A 216 47.37 14.33 -6.58
N ALA A 217 47.87 15.56 -6.43
CA ALA A 217 49.30 15.84 -6.53
C ALA A 217 50.09 15.18 -5.40
N ALA A 218 49.57 15.20 -4.17
CA ALA A 218 50.22 14.55 -3.03
C ALA A 218 50.20 13.01 -3.14
N LEU A 219 49.17 12.43 -3.74
CA LEU A 219 49.07 10.97 -3.95
C LEU A 219 49.71 10.49 -5.26
N ALA A 220 50.28 11.41 -6.06
CA ALA A 220 50.84 11.08 -7.36
C ALA A 220 52.02 10.09 -7.23
N GLY A 221 52.00 9.03 -8.05
CA GLY A 221 53.02 7.98 -8.01
C GLY A 221 52.71 6.81 -7.06
N THR A 222 51.62 6.89 -6.30
CA THR A 222 51.10 5.77 -5.49
C THR A 222 50.02 4.98 -6.23
N ASP A 223 49.62 3.85 -5.65
CA ASP A 223 48.45 3.05 -6.03
C ASP A 223 47.15 3.54 -5.35
N ILE A 224 47.23 4.60 -4.53
CA ILE A 224 46.10 5.12 -3.75
C ILE A 224 45.20 5.96 -4.66
N ARG A 225 44.09 5.38 -5.11
CA ARG A 225 43.08 6.03 -5.97
C ARG A 225 41.68 5.71 -5.48
N VAL A 226 40.74 6.62 -5.72
CA VAL A 226 39.32 6.37 -5.45
C VAL A 226 38.83 5.29 -6.42
N PRO A 227 38.34 4.14 -5.94
CA PRO A 227 37.73 3.15 -6.81
C PRO A 227 36.39 3.67 -7.37
N PRO A 228 35.96 3.24 -8.56
CA PRO A 228 34.67 3.65 -9.11
C PRO A 228 33.52 3.07 -8.28
N LEU A 229 32.49 3.87 -8.00
CA LEU A 229 31.35 3.48 -7.14
C LEU A 229 30.73 2.14 -7.55
N GLU A 230 30.63 1.90 -8.86
CA GLU A 230 30.10 0.67 -9.46
C GLU A 230 30.83 -0.60 -9.00
N SER A 231 32.10 -0.50 -8.61
CA SER A 231 32.91 -1.64 -8.17
C SER A 231 32.73 -2.04 -6.70
N TYR A 232 32.01 -1.24 -5.92
CA TYR A 232 31.78 -1.51 -4.50
C TYR A 232 30.37 -1.23 -4.00
N ALA A 233 29.46 -0.75 -4.86
CA ALA A 233 28.07 -0.48 -4.49
C ALA A 233 27.31 -1.74 -4.03
N ASP A 234 27.62 -2.90 -4.61
CA ASP A 234 27.09 -4.21 -4.24
C ASP A 234 27.47 -4.61 -2.81
N LYS A 235 28.75 -4.45 -2.44
CA LYS A 235 29.25 -4.74 -1.09
C LYS A 235 28.62 -3.82 -0.05
N LEU A 236 28.49 -2.52 -0.37
CA LEU A 236 27.81 -1.56 0.52
C LEU A 236 26.34 -1.92 0.72
N TRP A 237 25.64 -2.30 -0.36
CA TRP A 237 24.25 -2.75 -0.29
C TRP A 237 24.12 -4.03 0.55
N ASP A 238 24.96 -5.04 0.27
CA ASP A 238 24.93 -6.34 0.93
C ASP A 238 25.24 -6.23 2.42
N TYR A 239 26.24 -5.42 2.79
CA TYR A 239 26.56 -5.16 4.19
C TYR A 239 25.42 -4.44 4.91
N TRP A 240 24.83 -3.41 4.29
CA TRP A 240 23.69 -2.71 4.85
C TRP A 240 22.49 -3.64 5.03
N GLU A 241 22.13 -4.42 4.00
CA GLU A 241 20.98 -5.33 4.05
C GLU A 241 21.14 -6.44 5.09
N ARG A 242 22.38 -6.85 5.42
CA ARG A 242 22.65 -7.92 6.39
C ARG A 242 22.86 -7.43 7.82
N HIS A 243 23.35 -6.21 8.02
CA HIS A 243 23.82 -5.75 9.33
C HIS A 243 23.14 -4.47 9.82
N LEU A 244 22.70 -3.61 8.91
CA LEU A 244 22.22 -2.26 9.24
C LEU A 244 20.79 -1.98 8.81
N ASP A 245 20.12 -2.92 8.15
CA ASP A 245 18.70 -2.81 7.86
C ASP A 245 17.92 -2.61 9.18
N PRO A 246 17.22 -1.48 9.37
CA PRO A 246 16.47 -1.20 10.60
C PRO A 246 15.37 -2.23 10.90
N ASP A 247 14.95 -3.01 9.89
CA ASP A 247 13.95 -4.06 10.04
C ASP A 247 14.55 -5.42 10.45
N LEU A 248 15.88 -5.58 10.50
CA LEU A 248 16.58 -6.84 10.79
C LEU A 248 16.51 -7.28 12.26
N PHE A 249 16.37 -6.31 13.18
CA PHE A 249 16.22 -6.52 14.63
C PHE A 249 14.83 -6.19 15.16
N ARG A 250 13.85 -5.99 14.28
CA ARG A 250 12.45 -5.85 14.72
C ARG A 250 11.93 -7.19 15.19
N ASP A 251 11.81 -7.31 16.50
CA ASP A 251 11.15 -8.41 17.17
C ASP A 251 9.74 -8.58 16.56
N ARG A 252 9.58 -9.65 15.76
CA ARG A 252 8.35 -9.98 15.04
C ARG A 252 7.26 -10.50 15.98
N THR A 253 7.55 -10.63 17.26
CA THR A 253 6.54 -10.95 18.27
C THR A 253 5.68 -9.72 18.57
N LEU A 254 4.42 -9.98 18.91
CA LEU A 254 3.42 -8.94 19.22
C LEU A 254 3.89 -8.00 20.35
N VAL A 255 4.75 -8.47 21.24
CA VAL A 255 5.28 -7.74 22.41
C VAL A 255 6.35 -6.73 21.98
N GLY A 256 7.22 -7.07 21.04
CA GLY A 256 8.25 -6.18 20.50
C GLY A 256 7.68 -4.98 19.75
N ALA A 257 6.63 -5.21 18.95
CA ALA A 257 5.92 -4.16 18.21
C ALA A 257 5.20 -3.15 19.11
N VAL A 258 4.76 -3.58 20.31
CA VAL A 258 4.07 -2.73 21.29
C VAL A 258 5.05 -1.89 22.11
N ARG A 259 6.23 -2.43 22.47
CA ARG A 259 7.26 -1.66 23.20
C ARG A 259 7.84 -0.50 22.40
N GLY A 260 8.04 -0.68 21.08
CA GLY A 260 8.55 0.38 20.21
C GLY A 260 7.61 1.59 20.03
N ARG A 261 6.31 1.43 20.32
CA ARG A 261 5.30 2.50 20.22
C ARG A 261 5.00 3.21 21.55
N ALA A 262 5.41 2.64 22.69
CA ALA A 262 5.13 3.23 24.00
C ALA A 262 5.99 4.47 24.32
N GLY A 263 7.18 4.60 23.71
CA GLY A 263 8.12 5.72 23.98
C GLY A 263 7.73 7.06 23.35
N LEU A 264 6.75 7.08 22.43
CA LEU A 264 6.36 8.27 21.66
C LEU A 264 5.05 8.93 22.15
N LEU A 265 4.44 8.40 23.22
CA LEU A 265 3.15 8.86 23.76
C LEU A 265 3.31 9.72 25.04
N GLY A 266 4.48 10.33 25.23
CA GLY A 266 4.71 11.33 26.27
C GLY A 266 4.47 12.75 25.73
N GLY A 267 3.21 13.14 25.52
CA GLY A 267 2.84 14.53 25.27
C GLY A 267 2.19 14.80 23.92
N ALA A 268 0.90 14.51 23.82
CA ALA A 268 -0.07 15.19 22.95
C ALA A 268 -1.47 14.60 23.19
N THR A 269 -1.95 14.66 24.43
CA THR A 269 -3.17 13.95 24.87
C THR A 269 -4.47 14.70 24.61
N GLN A 270 -4.54 15.64 23.65
CA GLN A 270 -5.75 16.49 23.55
C GLN A 270 -6.27 16.85 22.15
N VAL A 271 -5.68 16.37 21.04
CA VAL A 271 -6.18 16.72 19.69
C VAL A 271 -6.25 15.54 18.70
N VAL A 272 -5.87 14.31 19.07
CA VAL A 272 -5.83 13.18 18.13
C VAL A 272 -6.80 12.08 18.51
N GLU A 273 -8.10 12.32 18.31
CA GLU A 273 -9.12 11.26 18.36
C GLU A 273 -9.80 11.01 17.00
N GLN A 274 -9.42 11.73 15.93
CA GLN A 274 -10.12 11.66 14.63
C GLN A 274 -9.33 11.12 13.42
N GLN A 275 -8.08 10.68 13.58
CA GLN A 275 -7.31 10.09 12.45
C GLN A 275 -6.45 8.91 12.89
N ILE A 276 -7.10 7.82 13.33
CA ILE A 276 -6.43 6.54 13.57
C ILE A 276 -6.21 5.84 12.21
N PRO A 277 -4.97 5.50 11.82
CA PRO A 277 -4.70 4.71 10.62
C PRO A 277 -5.42 3.35 10.68
N ASP A 278 -5.93 2.85 9.55
CA ASP A 278 -6.67 1.58 9.47
C ASP A 278 -5.90 0.39 10.10
N GLU A 279 -4.56 0.41 10.11
CA GLU A 279 -3.74 -0.60 10.77
C GLU A 279 -3.82 -0.56 12.30
N VAL A 280 -3.96 0.62 12.88
CA VAL A 280 -4.14 0.81 14.32
C VAL A 280 -5.59 0.49 14.72
N LEU A 281 -6.57 0.82 13.86
CA LEU A 281 -7.95 0.35 14.00
C LEU A 281 -8.07 -1.17 13.88
N ARG A 282 -7.32 -1.81 12.97
CA ARG A 282 -7.20 -3.28 12.90
C ARG A 282 -6.61 -3.85 14.19
N LEU A 283 -5.60 -3.20 14.77
CA LEU A 283 -5.01 -3.64 16.03
C LEU A 283 -5.99 -3.50 17.21
N VAL A 284 -6.74 -2.40 17.28
CA VAL A 284 -7.78 -2.16 18.30
C VAL A 284 -8.99 -3.09 18.12
N ARG A 285 -9.37 -3.43 16.87
CA ARG A 285 -10.44 -4.40 16.56
C ARG A 285 -10.00 -5.85 16.75
N ARG A 286 -8.72 -6.17 16.55
CA ARG A 286 -8.13 -7.48 16.90
C ARG A 286 -8.16 -7.73 18.41
N VAL A 287 -8.13 -6.66 19.22
CA VAL A 287 -8.37 -6.74 20.67
C VAL A 287 -9.88 -6.94 21.00
N ARG A 288 -10.80 -6.74 20.05
CA ARG A 288 -12.27 -6.92 20.22
C ARG A 288 -12.82 -8.33 19.90
N GLY A 289 -11.97 -9.36 19.75
CA GLY A 289 -12.39 -10.76 19.97
C GLY A 289 -13.06 -11.53 18.82
N ARG A 290 -12.98 -11.05 17.55
CA ARG A 290 -13.41 -11.81 16.36
C ARG A 290 -12.21 -12.30 15.55
N ASP A 291 -11.37 -13.15 16.14
CA ASP A 291 -10.15 -13.63 15.47
C ASP A 291 -10.41 -14.78 14.47
N SER A 292 -11.65 -15.26 14.36
CA SER A 292 -12.05 -16.32 13.43
C SER A 292 -13.45 -16.07 12.86
N LEU A 293 -13.71 -16.63 11.67
CA LEU A 293 -15.04 -16.58 11.03
C LEU A 293 -16.12 -17.13 11.97
N GLU A 294 -15.85 -18.25 12.61
CA GLU A 294 -16.75 -18.91 13.56
C GLU A 294 -17.19 -17.97 14.68
N LYS A 295 -16.26 -17.25 15.33
CA LYS A 295 -16.63 -16.25 16.34
C LYS A 295 -17.40 -15.06 15.76
N ALA A 296 -17.15 -14.70 14.51
CA ALA A 296 -17.80 -13.59 13.84
C ALA A 296 -19.25 -13.91 13.43
N VAL A 297 -19.57 -15.16 13.11
CA VAL A 297 -20.89 -15.54 12.54
C VAL A 297 -21.75 -16.43 13.43
N ARG A 298 -21.18 -17.11 14.43
CA ARG A 298 -21.93 -18.06 15.25
C ARG A 298 -23.16 -17.43 15.89
N GLY A 299 -24.32 -18.04 15.65
CA GLY A 299 -25.60 -17.58 16.19
C GLY A 299 -26.09 -16.26 15.60
N ARG A 300 -25.50 -15.80 14.49
CA ARG A 300 -25.91 -14.58 13.77
C ARG A 300 -26.70 -14.89 12.52
N MET A 301 -27.53 -13.93 12.12
CA MET A 301 -28.33 -13.95 10.91
C MET A 301 -27.65 -13.21 9.76
N LEU A 302 -27.21 -13.94 8.74
CA LEU A 302 -26.49 -13.39 7.58
C LEU A 302 -27.34 -13.49 6.31
N LEU A 303 -27.77 -12.36 5.77
CA LEU A 303 -28.49 -12.30 4.50
C LEU A 303 -27.50 -12.19 3.33
N VAL A 304 -27.51 -13.19 2.44
CA VAL A 304 -26.60 -13.24 1.28
C VAL A 304 -27.42 -13.17 0.00
N THR A 305 -27.25 -12.07 -0.74
CA THR A 305 -27.88 -11.90 -2.05
C THR A 305 -27.07 -12.59 -3.16
N GLY A 306 -27.75 -13.13 -4.16
CA GLY A 306 -27.11 -13.90 -5.23
C GLY A 306 -26.53 -15.22 -4.72
N ALA A 307 -27.13 -15.82 -3.68
CA ALA A 307 -26.63 -17.02 -3.02
C ALA A 307 -26.83 -18.33 -3.82
N SER A 308 -27.53 -18.28 -4.97
CA SER A 308 -27.81 -19.46 -5.78
C SER A 308 -26.62 -19.99 -6.59
N SER A 309 -25.55 -19.19 -6.78
CA SER A 309 -24.36 -19.63 -7.53
C SER A 309 -23.12 -18.77 -7.24
N GLY A 310 -21.96 -19.21 -7.72
CA GLY A 310 -20.72 -18.43 -7.72
C GLY A 310 -20.25 -18.01 -6.32
N ILE A 311 -19.91 -16.73 -6.19
CA ILE A 311 -19.35 -16.15 -4.95
C ILE A 311 -20.34 -16.24 -3.80
N GLY A 312 -21.61 -15.86 -4.03
CA GLY A 312 -22.64 -15.85 -3.00
C GLY A 312 -22.91 -17.24 -2.44
N ARG A 313 -23.01 -18.27 -3.30
CA ARG A 313 -23.14 -19.66 -2.86
C ARG A 313 -21.95 -20.12 -2.03
N SER A 314 -20.75 -19.80 -2.48
CA SER A 314 -19.50 -20.19 -1.78
C SER A 314 -19.38 -19.50 -0.42
N ALA A 315 -19.77 -18.23 -0.32
CA ALA A 315 -19.81 -17.49 0.93
C ALA A 315 -20.87 -18.05 1.88
N ALA A 316 -22.08 -18.35 1.38
CA ALA A 316 -23.14 -18.98 2.17
C ALA A 316 -22.70 -20.30 2.80
N LEU A 317 -22.03 -21.17 2.03
CA LEU A 317 -21.48 -22.42 2.54
C LEU A 317 -20.44 -22.18 3.66
N LYS A 318 -19.47 -21.28 3.45
CA LYS A 318 -18.45 -20.98 4.45
C LYS A 318 -19.02 -20.36 5.74
N ILE A 319 -20.01 -19.49 5.61
CA ILE A 319 -20.70 -18.86 6.74
C ILE A 319 -21.46 -19.92 7.55
N ALA A 320 -22.19 -20.81 6.87
CA ALA A 320 -22.95 -21.85 7.53
C ALA A 320 -22.06 -22.91 8.18
N ASP A 321 -20.97 -23.32 7.51
CA ASP A 321 -19.95 -24.22 8.06
C ASP A 321 -19.29 -23.63 9.33
N ALA A 322 -19.28 -22.30 9.47
CA ALA A 322 -18.78 -21.58 10.64
C ALA A 322 -19.86 -21.30 11.72
N GLY A 323 -21.07 -21.84 11.57
CA GLY A 323 -22.16 -21.76 12.55
C GLY A 323 -23.05 -20.52 12.44
N GLY A 324 -22.99 -19.78 11.34
CA GLY A 324 -23.92 -18.70 11.03
C GLY A 324 -25.20 -19.22 10.38
N THR A 325 -26.34 -18.57 10.68
CA THR A 325 -27.60 -18.85 10.00
C THR A 325 -27.72 -18.00 8.75
N VAL A 326 -27.86 -18.63 7.58
CA VAL A 326 -27.82 -17.92 6.30
C VAL A 326 -29.21 -17.73 5.69
N LEU A 327 -29.58 -16.49 5.38
CA LEU A 327 -30.76 -16.17 4.56
C LEU A 327 -30.32 -16.10 3.10
N LEU A 328 -30.67 -17.11 2.32
CA LEU A 328 -30.28 -17.27 0.92
C LEU A 328 -31.27 -16.52 0.03
N VAL A 329 -30.80 -15.44 -0.62
CA VAL A 329 -31.65 -14.61 -1.49
C VAL A 329 -31.23 -14.71 -2.96
N ALA A 330 -32.16 -15.14 -3.81
CA ALA A 330 -32.07 -15.05 -5.28
C ALA A 330 -33.44 -15.25 -5.93
N ARG A 331 -33.47 -15.21 -7.26
CA ARG A 331 -34.69 -15.30 -8.09
C ARG A 331 -35.16 -16.71 -8.43
N THR A 332 -34.28 -17.69 -8.30
CA THR A 332 -34.52 -19.07 -8.72
C THR A 332 -34.60 -19.95 -7.47
N PRO A 333 -35.81 -20.25 -6.96
CA PRO A 333 -36.00 -20.98 -5.72
C PRO A 333 -35.29 -22.34 -5.73
N GLU A 334 -35.34 -23.06 -6.85
CA GLU A 334 -34.80 -24.42 -6.96
C GLU A 334 -33.29 -24.44 -6.67
N LYS A 335 -32.55 -23.45 -7.15
CA LYS A 335 -31.10 -23.33 -6.89
C LYS A 335 -30.78 -22.87 -5.47
N LEU A 336 -31.70 -22.15 -4.83
CA LEU A 336 -31.57 -21.77 -3.43
C LEU A 336 -31.80 -23.00 -2.55
N GLU A 337 -32.79 -23.83 -2.89
CA GLU A 337 -33.05 -25.11 -2.24
C GLU A 337 -31.84 -26.04 -2.35
N ASP A 338 -31.26 -26.21 -3.53
CA ASP A 338 -30.01 -26.98 -3.72
C ASP A 338 -28.87 -26.51 -2.79
N THR A 339 -28.83 -25.20 -2.52
CA THR A 339 -27.81 -24.60 -1.64
C THR A 339 -28.17 -24.80 -0.17
N ARG A 340 -29.44 -24.63 0.20
CA ARG A 340 -29.95 -24.90 1.55
C ARG A 340 -29.71 -26.36 1.92
N GLU A 341 -30.11 -27.31 1.08
CA GLU A 341 -29.90 -28.73 1.35
C GLU A 341 -28.41 -29.08 1.51
N LEU A 342 -27.53 -28.45 0.72
CA LEU A 342 -26.09 -28.66 0.87
C LEU A 342 -25.58 -28.13 2.21
N ILE A 343 -26.09 -26.97 2.66
CA ILE A 343 -25.77 -26.40 3.98
C ILE A 343 -26.28 -27.33 5.10
N GLU A 344 -27.54 -27.77 5.01
CA GLU A 344 -28.16 -28.66 6.01
C GLU A 344 -27.44 -30.01 6.09
N ARG A 345 -27.05 -30.59 4.94
CA ARG A 345 -26.24 -31.83 4.91
C ARG A 345 -24.87 -31.67 5.57
N ARG A 346 -24.34 -30.45 5.69
CA ARG A 346 -23.09 -30.14 6.39
C ARG A 346 -23.31 -29.75 7.86
N GLY A 347 -24.54 -29.79 8.34
CA GLY A 347 -24.91 -29.43 9.71
C GLY A 347 -25.09 -27.93 9.96
N GLY A 348 -25.10 -27.11 8.91
CA GLY A 348 -25.38 -25.68 9.00
C GLY A 348 -26.88 -25.37 8.92
N THR A 349 -27.25 -24.10 9.05
CA THR A 349 -28.63 -23.63 8.99
C THR A 349 -28.81 -22.58 7.90
N ALA A 350 -29.82 -22.75 7.04
CA ALA A 350 -30.15 -21.77 6.02
C ALA A 350 -31.66 -21.70 5.76
N HIS A 351 -32.13 -20.50 5.38
CA HIS A 351 -33.51 -20.25 4.98
C HIS A 351 -33.54 -19.64 3.59
N VAL A 352 -34.48 -20.09 2.75
CA VAL A 352 -34.64 -19.62 1.38
C VAL A 352 -35.63 -18.46 1.33
N HIS A 353 -35.22 -17.37 0.69
CA HIS A 353 -36.05 -16.20 0.43
C HIS A 353 -35.98 -15.84 -1.05
N ARG A 354 -37.07 -16.08 -1.79
CA ARG A 354 -37.15 -15.68 -3.19
C ARG A 354 -37.26 -14.15 -3.28
N CYS A 355 -36.44 -13.54 -4.12
CA CYS A 355 -36.56 -12.12 -4.45
C CYS A 355 -35.89 -11.78 -5.80
N ASP A 356 -36.60 -11.05 -6.67
CA ASP A 356 -36.01 -10.29 -7.76
C ASP A 356 -35.53 -8.92 -7.28
N LEU A 357 -34.21 -8.82 -7.10
CA LEU A 357 -33.54 -7.59 -6.67
C LEU A 357 -33.52 -6.47 -7.74
N SER A 358 -34.22 -6.65 -8.87
CA SER A 358 -34.55 -5.57 -9.81
C SER A 358 -35.98 -5.06 -9.69
N ASP A 359 -36.78 -5.65 -8.80
CA ASP A 359 -38.14 -5.25 -8.47
C ASP A 359 -38.19 -4.71 -7.02
N MET A 360 -38.54 -3.42 -6.86
CA MET A 360 -38.52 -2.77 -5.55
C MET A 360 -39.62 -3.28 -4.63
N ASP A 361 -40.78 -3.68 -5.17
CA ASP A 361 -41.89 -4.20 -4.38
C ASP A 361 -41.56 -5.62 -3.88
N ASP A 362 -40.88 -6.43 -4.70
CA ASP A 362 -40.43 -7.76 -4.29
C ASP A 362 -39.30 -7.69 -3.23
N ILE A 363 -38.46 -6.65 -3.28
CA ILE A 363 -37.47 -6.36 -2.22
C ILE A 363 -38.17 -6.01 -0.91
N ASP A 364 -39.16 -5.12 -0.96
CA ASP A 364 -39.88 -4.70 0.24
C ASP A 364 -40.61 -5.86 0.89
N ARG A 365 -41.35 -6.63 0.09
CA ARG A 365 -42.05 -7.84 0.53
C ARG A 365 -41.09 -8.82 1.19
N MET A 366 -39.95 -9.12 0.55
CA MET A 366 -38.98 -10.08 1.09
C MET A 366 -38.30 -9.55 2.36
N ALA A 367 -37.96 -8.26 2.42
CA ALA A 367 -37.38 -7.67 3.62
C ALA A 367 -38.37 -7.70 4.81
N ASP A 368 -39.64 -7.39 4.57
CA ASP A 368 -40.68 -7.46 5.59
C ASP A 368 -40.93 -8.90 6.06
N GLU A 369 -40.92 -9.86 5.13
CA GLU A 369 -40.98 -11.29 5.44
C GLU A 369 -39.79 -11.73 6.32
N VAL A 370 -38.57 -11.34 5.95
CA VAL A 370 -37.35 -11.64 6.72
C VAL A 370 -37.44 -11.07 8.13
N LEU A 371 -37.84 -9.80 8.26
CA LEU A 371 -37.94 -9.15 9.57
C LEU A 371 -39.08 -9.77 10.42
N ALA A 372 -40.20 -10.15 9.81
CA ALA A 372 -41.30 -10.80 10.51
C ALA A 372 -40.92 -12.21 11.01
N GLN A 373 -40.20 -12.99 10.21
CA GLN A 373 -39.83 -14.36 10.56
C GLN A 373 -38.62 -14.46 11.50
N HIS A 374 -37.61 -13.61 11.28
CA HIS A 374 -36.30 -13.72 11.94
C HIS A 374 -36.01 -12.58 12.92
N GLY A 375 -36.82 -11.52 12.91
CA GLY A 375 -36.70 -10.33 13.76
C GLY A 375 -35.61 -9.35 13.33
N HIS A 376 -34.50 -9.83 12.78
CA HIS A 376 -33.36 -8.99 12.41
C HIS A 376 -32.43 -9.66 11.39
N VAL A 377 -31.51 -8.84 10.83
CA VAL A 377 -30.35 -9.29 10.07
C VAL A 377 -29.11 -8.68 10.72
N ASP A 378 -28.11 -9.51 11.04
CA ASP A 378 -26.85 -9.06 11.62
C ASP A 378 -25.84 -8.62 10.56
N VAL A 379 -25.77 -9.37 9.46
CA VAL A 379 -24.87 -9.07 8.34
C VAL A 379 -25.65 -9.13 7.03
N LEU A 380 -25.68 -8.02 6.31
CA LEU A 380 -26.17 -7.95 4.94
C LEU A 380 -25.00 -8.07 3.97
N VAL A 381 -25.00 -9.09 3.09
CA VAL A 381 -24.04 -9.24 1.99
C VAL A 381 -24.73 -8.95 0.66
N ASN A 382 -24.55 -7.72 0.17
CA ASN A 382 -24.96 -7.28 -1.16
C ASN A 382 -23.96 -7.80 -2.21
N ASN A 383 -24.12 -9.06 -2.60
CA ASN A 383 -23.32 -9.76 -3.60
C ASN A 383 -24.02 -9.89 -4.95
N ALA A 384 -25.35 -9.88 -5.00
CA ALA A 384 -26.08 -9.99 -6.25
C ALA A 384 -25.65 -8.89 -7.24
N GLY A 385 -25.57 -9.27 -8.51
CA GLY A 385 -25.29 -8.32 -9.56
C GLY A 385 -25.31 -8.92 -10.95
N ARG A 386 -25.24 -8.04 -11.95
CA ARG A 386 -25.13 -8.35 -13.36
C ARG A 386 -23.98 -7.56 -13.95
N SER A 387 -23.12 -8.25 -14.67
CA SER A 387 -22.09 -7.63 -15.50
C SER A 387 -22.52 -7.61 -16.96
N ILE A 388 -22.35 -6.46 -17.61
CA ILE A 388 -22.50 -6.31 -19.04
C ILE A 388 -21.15 -5.81 -19.57
N ARG A 389 -20.56 -6.60 -20.46
CA ARG A 389 -19.36 -6.26 -21.20
C ARG A 389 -19.72 -5.94 -22.64
N ARG A 390 -19.75 -4.66 -22.98
CA ARG A 390 -20.15 -4.14 -24.29
C ARG A 390 -19.46 -2.79 -24.52
N SER A 391 -18.85 -2.61 -25.69
CA SER A 391 -18.31 -1.30 -26.08
C SER A 391 -19.40 -0.24 -26.18
N ILE A 392 -19.00 1.03 -26.06
CA ILE A 392 -19.93 2.15 -26.23
C ILE A 392 -20.53 2.17 -27.64
N ALA A 393 -19.74 1.81 -28.66
CA ALA A 393 -20.17 1.74 -30.04
C ALA A 393 -21.32 0.73 -30.26
N LEU A 394 -21.35 -0.35 -29.49
CA LEU A 394 -22.46 -1.34 -29.52
C LEU A 394 -23.59 -1.02 -28.54
N SER A 395 -23.56 0.14 -27.88
CA SER A 395 -24.48 0.51 -26.80
C SER A 395 -25.40 1.68 -27.13
N TYR A 396 -25.24 2.34 -28.29
CA TYR A 396 -26.03 3.53 -28.65
C TYR A 396 -27.54 3.29 -28.61
N ASP A 397 -28.01 2.19 -29.16
CA ASP A 397 -29.44 1.82 -29.19
C ASP A 397 -29.83 0.84 -28.06
N ARG A 398 -29.02 0.78 -26.99
CA ARG A 398 -29.18 -0.22 -25.91
C ARG A 398 -29.11 0.40 -24.53
N PHE A 399 -29.75 1.55 -24.34
CA PHE A 399 -29.75 2.25 -23.05
C PHE A 399 -30.29 1.38 -21.90
N HIS A 400 -31.21 0.46 -22.19
CA HIS A 400 -31.73 -0.53 -21.22
C HIS A 400 -30.65 -1.44 -20.62
N ASP A 401 -29.48 -1.59 -21.25
CA ASP A 401 -28.31 -2.24 -20.66
C ASP A 401 -27.83 -1.47 -19.42
N PHE A 402 -27.86 -0.13 -19.42
CA PHE A 402 -27.51 0.71 -18.28
C PHE A 402 -28.59 0.65 -17.19
N GLU A 403 -29.86 0.81 -17.59
CA GLU A 403 -31.00 0.80 -16.66
C GLU A 403 -31.04 -0.48 -15.84
N ARG A 404 -31.05 -1.66 -16.49
CA ARG A 404 -31.13 -2.94 -15.77
C ARG A 404 -29.92 -3.22 -14.88
N THR A 405 -28.76 -2.67 -15.23
CA THR A 405 -27.54 -2.83 -14.43
C THR A 405 -27.58 -1.93 -13.20
N MET A 406 -28.08 -0.70 -13.35
CA MET A 406 -28.38 0.18 -12.23
C MET A 406 -29.47 -0.39 -11.32
N GLN A 407 -30.56 -0.91 -11.88
CA GLN A 407 -31.66 -1.50 -11.11
C GLN A 407 -31.16 -2.60 -10.18
N LEU A 408 -30.41 -3.57 -10.69
CA LEU A 408 -29.93 -4.68 -9.88
C LEU A 408 -28.73 -4.32 -9.00
N ASN A 409 -27.69 -3.69 -9.56
CA ASN A 409 -26.41 -3.54 -8.86
C ASN A 409 -26.40 -2.37 -7.88
N TYR A 410 -27.27 -1.37 -8.08
CA TYR A 410 -27.34 -0.17 -7.27
C TYR A 410 -28.68 -0.05 -6.55
N PHE A 411 -29.79 0.16 -7.26
CA PHE A 411 -31.08 0.43 -6.63
C PHE A 411 -31.54 -0.73 -5.73
N GLY A 412 -31.38 -1.98 -6.17
CA GLY A 412 -31.73 -3.15 -5.36
C GLY A 412 -30.91 -3.24 -4.06
N ALA A 413 -29.59 -3.02 -4.14
CA ALA A 413 -28.72 -3.00 -2.96
C ALA A 413 -29.05 -1.85 -2.00
N VAL A 414 -29.31 -0.65 -2.54
CA VAL A 414 -29.69 0.52 -1.75
C VAL A 414 -31.06 0.30 -1.07
N ARG A 415 -32.05 -0.23 -1.79
CA ARG A 415 -33.38 -0.50 -1.23
C ARG A 415 -33.31 -1.48 -0.06
N LEU A 416 -32.52 -2.57 -0.20
CA LEU A 416 -32.27 -3.50 0.90
C LEU A 416 -31.59 -2.84 2.10
N ILE A 417 -30.58 -2.00 1.87
CA ILE A 417 -29.92 -1.25 2.95
C ILE A 417 -30.96 -0.36 3.66
N LEU A 418 -31.78 0.38 2.92
CA LEU A 418 -32.79 1.27 3.49
C LEU A 418 -33.86 0.51 4.31
N LYS A 419 -34.22 -0.72 3.92
CA LYS A 419 -35.17 -1.56 4.66
C LYS A 419 -34.58 -2.18 5.93
N LEU A 420 -33.31 -2.59 5.90
CA LEU A 420 -32.68 -3.32 7.00
C LEU A 420 -31.92 -2.42 7.98
N LEU A 421 -31.40 -1.28 7.53
CA LEU A 421 -30.61 -0.36 8.35
C LEU A 421 -31.39 0.16 9.58
N PRO A 422 -32.68 0.54 9.52
CA PRO A 422 -33.41 1.02 10.70
C PRO A 422 -33.35 0.03 11.88
N VAL A 423 -33.59 -1.26 11.62
CA VAL A 423 -33.53 -2.32 12.63
C VAL A 423 -32.09 -2.53 13.14
N MET A 424 -31.08 -2.42 12.27
CA MET A 424 -29.67 -2.46 12.70
C MET A 424 -29.31 -1.28 13.63
N ARG A 425 -29.82 -0.08 13.34
CA ARG A 425 -29.62 1.13 14.17
C ARG A 425 -30.28 1.01 15.52
N GLU A 426 -31.53 0.54 15.57
CA GLU A 426 -32.26 0.30 16.81
C GLU A 426 -31.53 -0.70 17.72
N ARG A 427 -30.98 -1.76 17.13
CA ARG A 427 -30.18 -2.77 17.84
C ARG A 427 -28.76 -2.31 18.20
N ARG A 428 -28.32 -1.16 17.68
CA ARG A 428 -26.94 -0.66 17.73
C ARG A 428 -25.89 -1.71 17.31
N SER A 429 -26.25 -2.56 16.36
CA SER A 429 -25.43 -3.67 15.90
C SER A 429 -25.86 -4.08 14.50
N GLY A 430 -24.90 -4.08 13.58
CA GLY A 430 -25.09 -4.59 12.23
C GLY A 430 -23.84 -4.44 11.37
N GLN A 431 -23.83 -5.15 10.25
CA GLN A 431 -22.79 -5.03 9.25
C GLN A 431 -23.37 -5.09 7.84
N ILE A 432 -22.89 -4.22 6.96
CA ILE A 432 -23.22 -4.20 5.54
C ILE A 432 -21.94 -4.48 4.75
N VAL A 433 -21.96 -5.50 3.92
CA VAL A 433 -20.87 -5.88 3.01
C VAL A 433 -21.35 -5.71 1.58
N ASN A 434 -20.80 -4.72 0.88
CA ASN A 434 -21.12 -4.43 -0.51
C ASN A 434 -20.02 -5.01 -1.42
N VAL A 435 -20.38 -5.97 -2.27
CA VAL A 435 -19.48 -6.53 -3.28
C VAL A 435 -19.48 -5.63 -4.51
N SER A 436 -18.39 -4.89 -4.66
CA SER A 436 -18.09 -4.03 -5.79
C SER A 436 -17.15 -4.74 -6.78
N SER A 437 -16.34 -4.00 -7.51
CA SER A 437 -15.46 -4.51 -8.57
C SER A 437 -14.16 -3.73 -8.61
N ILE A 438 -13.03 -4.41 -8.85
CA ILE A 438 -11.77 -3.74 -9.20
C ILE A 438 -11.95 -2.76 -10.38
N GLY A 439 -12.90 -3.01 -11.27
CA GLY A 439 -13.19 -2.13 -12.41
C GLY A 439 -13.53 -0.69 -12.01
N VAL A 440 -14.00 -0.45 -10.79
CA VAL A 440 -14.22 0.90 -10.23
C VAL A 440 -12.89 1.64 -10.00
N GLN A 441 -11.81 0.91 -9.75
CA GLN A 441 -10.47 1.46 -9.56
C GLN A 441 -9.70 1.62 -10.88
N THR A 442 -9.91 0.72 -11.83
CA THR A 442 -9.11 0.63 -13.06
C THR A 442 -9.80 1.17 -14.33
N ASN A 443 -11.08 1.56 -14.25
CA ASN A 443 -11.85 2.13 -15.36
C ASN A 443 -11.82 1.28 -16.65
N THR A 444 -11.96 -0.04 -16.48
CA THR A 444 -11.74 -1.00 -17.58
C THR A 444 -12.70 -0.75 -18.76
N PRO A 445 -12.19 -0.63 -20.01
CA PRO A 445 -13.01 -0.43 -21.20
C PRO A 445 -14.07 -1.52 -21.41
N ARG A 446 -15.15 -1.17 -22.12
CA ARG A 446 -16.32 -2.04 -22.41
C ARG A 446 -17.18 -2.41 -21.20
N PHE A 447 -16.92 -1.83 -20.03
CA PHE A 447 -17.71 -2.09 -18.82
C PHE A 447 -18.43 -0.84 -18.30
N SER A 448 -18.65 0.18 -19.12
CA SER A 448 -19.23 1.45 -18.66
C SER A 448 -20.54 1.27 -17.90
N ALA A 449 -21.50 0.48 -18.40
CA ALA A 449 -22.75 0.19 -17.69
C ALA A 449 -22.53 -0.51 -16.34
N TYR A 450 -21.61 -1.48 -16.30
CA TYR A 450 -21.30 -2.24 -15.09
C TYR A 450 -20.53 -1.43 -14.05
N VAL A 451 -19.40 -0.83 -14.46
CA VAL A 451 -18.52 -0.04 -13.59
C VAL A 451 -19.26 1.19 -13.08
N ALA A 452 -20.09 1.86 -13.87
CA ALA A 452 -20.92 2.97 -13.39
C ALA A 452 -21.84 2.54 -12.24
N SER A 453 -22.54 1.41 -12.38
CA SER A 453 -23.43 0.90 -11.32
C SER A 453 -22.68 0.54 -10.03
N LYS A 454 -21.48 -0.03 -10.13
CA LYS A 454 -20.66 -0.36 -8.96
C LYS A 454 -20.02 0.89 -8.35
N ALA A 455 -19.63 1.86 -9.16
CA ALA A 455 -19.14 3.16 -8.70
C ALA A 455 -20.23 3.96 -7.95
N ALA A 456 -21.50 3.87 -8.40
CA ALA A 456 -22.64 4.45 -7.70
C ALA A 456 -22.82 3.82 -6.30
N LEU A 457 -22.78 2.48 -6.20
CA LEU A 457 -22.86 1.78 -4.92
C LEU A 457 -21.68 2.14 -4.00
N ASP A 458 -20.49 2.26 -4.55
CA ASP A 458 -19.27 2.70 -3.85
C ASP A 458 -19.42 4.11 -3.27
N ALA A 459 -19.93 5.06 -4.08
CA ALA A 459 -20.15 6.43 -3.65
C ALA A 459 -21.19 6.50 -2.54
N PHE A 460 -22.34 5.82 -2.73
CA PHE A 460 -23.37 5.69 -1.69
C PHE A 460 -22.79 5.11 -0.40
N SER A 461 -22.04 4.01 -0.48
CA SER A 461 -21.43 3.35 0.67
C SER A 461 -20.51 4.29 1.46
N ARG A 462 -19.72 5.12 0.77
CA ARG A 462 -18.83 6.10 1.42
C ARG A 462 -19.61 7.22 2.13
N CYS A 463 -20.68 7.71 1.52
CA CYS A 463 -21.53 8.75 2.14
C CYS A 463 -22.20 8.23 3.40
N ILE A 464 -22.88 7.08 3.32
CA ILE A 464 -23.59 6.54 4.48
C ILE A 464 -22.64 6.09 5.60
N ALA A 465 -21.38 5.74 5.29
CA ALA A 465 -20.41 5.32 6.31
C ALA A 465 -20.15 6.41 7.36
N SER A 466 -20.17 7.69 6.98
CA SER A 466 -20.05 8.80 7.93
C SER A 466 -21.33 9.06 8.71
N GLU A 467 -22.51 8.76 8.13
CA GLU A 467 -23.80 8.95 8.77
C GLU A 467 -24.05 7.90 9.87
N ILE A 468 -23.57 6.67 9.68
CA ILE A 468 -23.82 5.53 10.59
C ILE A 468 -22.69 5.24 11.58
N VAL A 469 -21.67 6.11 11.66
CA VAL A 469 -20.44 5.85 12.43
C VAL A 469 -20.69 5.59 13.92
N ASP A 470 -21.73 6.19 14.49
CA ASP A 470 -22.12 6.02 15.90
C ASP A 470 -23.41 5.17 16.08
N ASP A 471 -23.89 4.53 15.02
CA ASP A 471 -25.05 3.63 15.08
C ASP A 471 -24.68 2.21 15.51
N GLY A 472 -23.38 1.90 15.71
CA GLY A 472 -22.93 0.52 15.93
C GLY A 472 -23.04 -0.38 14.69
N VAL A 473 -23.26 0.22 13.52
CA VAL A 473 -23.34 -0.46 12.22
C VAL A 473 -22.07 -0.20 11.43
N THR A 474 -21.48 -1.24 10.84
CA THR A 474 -20.32 -1.10 9.96
C THR A 474 -20.68 -1.31 8.50
N ILE A 475 -19.93 -0.68 7.61
CA ILE A 475 -20.04 -0.89 6.17
C ILE A 475 -18.67 -1.15 5.54
N THR A 476 -18.61 -2.20 4.73
CA THR A 476 -17.40 -2.65 4.03
C THR A 476 -17.69 -2.73 2.54
N THR A 477 -16.84 -2.11 1.72
CA THR A 477 -16.85 -2.29 0.27
C THR A 477 -15.72 -3.21 -0.17
N ILE A 478 -16.04 -4.24 -0.96
CA ILE A 478 -15.05 -5.17 -1.53
C ILE A 478 -14.88 -4.88 -3.02
N HIS A 479 -13.72 -4.39 -3.42
CA HIS A 479 -13.31 -4.30 -4.83
C HIS A 479 -12.89 -5.67 -5.32
N MET A 480 -13.88 -6.49 -5.68
CA MET A 480 -13.67 -7.89 -6.05
C MET A 480 -12.86 -7.98 -7.36
N PRO A 481 -11.81 -8.82 -7.41
CA PRO A 481 -11.11 -9.14 -8.65
C PRO A 481 -11.98 -10.04 -9.55
N LEU A 482 -11.44 -10.42 -10.69
CA LEU A 482 -12.06 -11.26 -11.70
C LEU A 482 -12.17 -12.70 -11.17
N VAL A 483 -13.41 -13.10 -10.90
CA VAL A 483 -13.73 -14.41 -10.34
C VAL A 483 -14.33 -15.33 -11.40
N ARG A 484 -13.88 -16.58 -11.42
CA ARG A 484 -14.40 -17.61 -12.33
C ARG A 484 -15.82 -18.05 -11.93
N THR A 485 -16.82 -17.37 -12.47
CA THR A 485 -18.25 -17.62 -12.21
C THR A 485 -19.03 -17.75 -13.53
N PRO A 486 -20.28 -18.26 -13.50
CA PRO A 486 -21.14 -18.26 -14.69
C PRO A 486 -21.33 -16.89 -15.35
N MET A 487 -21.20 -15.79 -14.58
CA MET A 487 -21.33 -14.42 -15.09
C MET A 487 -20.29 -14.06 -16.16
N ILE A 488 -19.04 -14.53 -16.03
CA ILE A 488 -17.97 -14.21 -16.98
C ILE A 488 -17.85 -15.23 -18.13
N ALA A 489 -18.56 -16.35 -18.04
CA ALA A 489 -18.49 -17.45 -19.01
C ALA A 489 -18.75 -17.05 -20.49
N PRO A 490 -19.64 -16.08 -20.80
CA PRO A 490 -19.84 -15.64 -22.19
C PRO A 490 -18.61 -14.95 -22.82
N THR A 491 -17.63 -14.54 -22.02
CA THR A 491 -16.39 -13.90 -22.52
C THR A 491 -15.25 -14.92 -22.54
N LYS A 492 -15.18 -15.72 -23.62
CA LYS A 492 -14.24 -16.86 -23.78
C LYS A 492 -12.77 -16.52 -23.51
N MET A 493 -12.37 -15.26 -23.75
CA MET A 493 -11.03 -14.76 -23.47
C MET A 493 -10.62 -14.89 -22.00
N TYR A 494 -11.56 -14.73 -21.05
CA TYR A 494 -11.26 -14.84 -19.62
C TYR A 494 -10.92 -16.26 -19.17
N ASN A 495 -11.14 -17.28 -20.01
CA ASN A 495 -10.64 -18.63 -19.74
C ASN A 495 -9.10 -18.66 -19.63
N ARG A 496 -8.42 -17.74 -20.32
CA ARG A 496 -6.95 -17.66 -20.43
C ARG A 496 -6.34 -16.62 -19.48
N PHE A 497 -7.15 -15.82 -18.77
CA PHE A 497 -6.69 -14.84 -17.79
C PHE A 497 -6.62 -15.45 -16.36
N PRO A 498 -5.69 -14.98 -15.51
CA PRO A 498 -5.58 -15.40 -14.11
C PRO A 498 -6.78 -14.93 -13.28
N THR A 499 -7.79 -15.78 -13.16
CA THR A 499 -8.98 -15.54 -12.32
C THR A 499 -8.85 -16.24 -10.97
N ILE A 500 -9.44 -15.65 -9.93
CA ILE A 500 -9.58 -16.36 -8.64
C ILE A 500 -10.80 -17.27 -8.67
N THR A 501 -10.82 -18.28 -7.81
CA THR A 501 -11.96 -19.18 -7.67
C THR A 501 -13.08 -18.54 -6.84
N PRO A 502 -14.33 -18.97 -6.98
CA PRO A 502 -15.43 -18.52 -6.12
C PRO A 502 -15.16 -18.69 -4.63
N GLU A 503 -14.42 -19.73 -4.24
CA GLU A 503 -14.06 -19.99 -2.85
C GLU A 503 -13.10 -18.93 -2.32
N LYS A 504 -12.09 -18.54 -3.10
CA LYS A 504 -11.18 -17.43 -2.74
C LYS A 504 -11.89 -16.09 -2.69
N ALA A 505 -12.86 -15.87 -3.57
CA ALA A 505 -13.70 -14.67 -3.53
C ALA A 505 -14.61 -14.65 -2.28
N ALA A 506 -15.12 -15.81 -1.89
CA ALA A 506 -15.86 -15.97 -0.65
C ALA A 506 -14.97 -15.73 0.59
N ASP A 507 -13.68 -16.06 0.54
CA ASP A 507 -12.74 -15.69 1.61
C ASP A 507 -12.67 -14.18 1.80
N MET A 508 -12.68 -13.38 0.72
CA MET A 508 -12.71 -11.93 0.85
C MET A 508 -13.99 -11.42 1.55
N ILE A 509 -15.13 -12.07 1.33
CA ILE A 509 -16.38 -11.78 2.07
C ILE A 509 -16.23 -12.19 3.54
N CYS A 510 -15.64 -13.35 3.82
CA CYS A 510 -15.39 -13.80 5.19
C CYS A 510 -14.45 -12.84 5.93
N GLU A 511 -13.36 -12.39 5.30
CA GLU A 511 -12.44 -11.37 5.82
C GLU A 511 -13.15 -10.04 6.10
N ALA A 512 -14.09 -9.63 5.24
CA ALA A 512 -14.93 -8.48 5.51
C ALA A 512 -15.78 -8.67 6.77
N ILE A 513 -16.40 -9.84 6.94
CA ILE A 513 -17.23 -10.17 8.11
C ILE A 513 -16.40 -10.20 9.41
N ILE A 514 -15.18 -10.73 9.35
CA ILE A 514 -14.30 -10.88 10.51
C ILE A 514 -13.74 -9.52 10.95
N HIS A 515 -13.20 -8.74 10.02
CA HIS A 515 -12.38 -7.56 10.33
C HIS A 515 -13.08 -6.22 10.13
N GLU A 516 -14.24 -6.23 9.48
CA GLU A 516 -15.08 -5.06 9.19
C GLU A 516 -14.32 -3.88 8.55
N PRO A 517 -13.31 -4.08 7.67
CA PRO A 517 -12.54 -2.98 7.12
C PRO A 517 -13.45 -2.05 6.31
N LYS A 518 -13.11 -0.75 6.19
CA LYS A 518 -13.89 0.14 5.30
C LYS A 518 -13.83 -0.33 3.84
N ARG A 519 -12.68 -0.87 3.42
CA ARG A 519 -12.44 -1.33 2.05
C ARG A 519 -11.53 -2.55 2.01
N ILE A 520 -11.84 -3.49 1.12
CA ILE A 520 -10.92 -4.57 0.68
C ILE A 520 -10.66 -4.37 -0.81
N ALA A 521 -9.41 -4.20 -1.19
CA ALA A 521 -8.99 -4.04 -2.59
C ALA A 521 -7.69 -4.79 -2.85
N THR A 522 -7.44 -5.16 -4.09
CA THR A 522 -6.15 -5.76 -4.48
C THR A 522 -5.05 -4.67 -4.56
N PRO A 523 -3.77 -5.03 -4.33
CA PRO A 523 -2.67 -4.09 -4.51
C PRO A 523 -2.63 -3.48 -5.92
N LEU A 524 -2.95 -4.29 -6.93
CA LEU A 524 -3.01 -3.86 -8.32
C LEU A 524 -4.13 -2.84 -8.56
N GLY A 525 -5.33 -3.07 -8.03
CA GLY A 525 -6.44 -2.11 -8.13
C GLY A 525 -6.09 -0.78 -7.48
N THR A 526 -5.44 -0.83 -6.32
CA THR A 526 -4.98 0.38 -5.61
C THR A 526 -3.92 1.14 -6.40
N LEU A 527 -2.96 0.44 -7.00
CA LEU A 527 -1.95 1.05 -7.88
C LEU A 527 -2.60 1.66 -9.13
N GLY A 528 -3.54 0.96 -9.78
CA GLY A 528 -4.26 1.47 -10.94
C GLY A 528 -5.03 2.77 -10.63
N GLN A 529 -5.71 2.82 -9.49
CA GLN A 529 -6.41 4.01 -9.01
C GLN A 529 -5.44 5.20 -8.82
N LEU A 530 -4.28 4.95 -8.22
CA LEU A 530 -3.26 5.98 -8.00
C LEU A 530 -2.67 6.48 -9.32
N LEU A 531 -2.31 5.57 -10.23
CA LEU A 531 -1.76 5.93 -11.54
C LEU A 531 -2.74 6.78 -12.35
N TYR A 532 -4.03 6.42 -12.32
CA TYR A 532 -5.07 7.21 -12.99
C TYR A 532 -5.22 8.60 -12.37
N ALA A 533 -5.12 8.72 -11.04
CA ALA A 533 -5.17 10.01 -10.36
C ALA A 533 -3.96 10.92 -10.69
N ILE A 534 -2.80 10.33 -10.95
CA ILE A 534 -1.57 11.08 -11.27
C ILE A 534 -1.52 11.51 -12.73
N ASN A 535 -1.81 10.61 -13.67
CA ASN A 535 -1.70 10.89 -15.10
C ASN A 535 -2.80 10.20 -15.91
N PRO A 536 -4.03 10.74 -15.90
CA PRO A 536 -5.18 10.11 -16.53
C PRO A 536 -4.99 9.97 -18.05
N LYS A 537 -4.38 10.95 -18.73
CA LYS A 537 -4.19 10.94 -20.19
C LYS A 537 -3.34 9.75 -20.65
N SER A 538 -2.20 9.51 -20.00
CA SER A 538 -1.34 8.37 -20.37
C SER A 538 -2.01 7.03 -20.08
N ILE A 539 -2.77 6.94 -18.98
CA ILE A 539 -3.53 5.73 -18.68
C ILE A 539 -4.65 5.51 -19.70
N ASP A 540 -5.33 6.55 -20.16
CA ASP A 540 -6.35 6.45 -21.22
C ASP A 540 -5.77 5.90 -22.53
N TYR A 541 -4.54 6.28 -22.91
CA TYR A 541 -3.86 5.69 -24.07
C TYR A 541 -3.56 4.20 -23.89
N ILE A 542 -3.11 3.79 -22.70
CA ILE A 542 -2.87 2.38 -22.37
C ILE A 542 -4.19 1.59 -22.41
N LEU A 543 -5.26 2.14 -21.84
CA LEU A 543 -6.59 1.54 -21.87
C LEU A 543 -7.16 1.49 -23.30
N ASN A 544 -6.88 2.48 -24.16
CA ASN A 544 -7.25 2.46 -25.57
C ASN A 544 -6.54 1.33 -26.34
N SER A 545 -5.25 1.11 -26.05
CA SER A 545 -4.49 -0.02 -26.61
C SER A 545 -5.10 -1.35 -26.16
N ALA A 546 -5.44 -1.51 -24.88
CA ALA A 546 -6.15 -2.70 -24.38
C ALA A 546 -7.53 -2.88 -25.05
N TYR A 547 -8.27 -1.79 -25.25
CA TYR A 547 -9.57 -1.81 -25.95
C TYR A 547 -9.46 -2.34 -27.38
N LYS A 548 -8.40 -1.95 -28.11
CA LYS A 548 -8.11 -2.43 -29.48
C LYS A 548 -7.67 -3.90 -29.49
N LEU A 549 -6.82 -4.29 -28.54
CA LEU A 549 -6.31 -5.66 -28.42
C LEU A 549 -7.39 -6.67 -28.04
N PHE A 550 -8.42 -6.26 -27.28
CA PHE A 550 -9.45 -7.17 -26.76
C PHE A 550 -10.85 -6.84 -27.29
N PRO A 551 -11.32 -7.47 -28.39
CA PRO A 551 -12.59 -7.15 -29.04
C PRO A 551 -13.84 -7.57 -28.25
N ASP A 552 -15.01 -7.03 -28.61
CA ASP A 552 -16.30 -7.44 -28.03
C ASP A 552 -16.55 -8.94 -28.19
N SER A 553 -17.20 -9.56 -27.20
CA SER A 553 -17.55 -10.99 -27.26
C SER A 553 -18.70 -11.22 -28.24
N ARG A 554 -18.85 -12.44 -28.76
CA ARG A 554 -19.97 -12.80 -29.63
C ARG A 554 -21.33 -12.50 -29.00
N ALA A 555 -21.46 -12.77 -27.71
CA ALA A 555 -22.65 -12.43 -26.92
C ALA A 555 -22.91 -10.90 -26.88
N ALA A 556 -21.87 -10.07 -26.88
CA ALA A 556 -22.04 -8.62 -26.99
C ALA A 556 -22.48 -8.21 -28.40
N ARG A 557 -22.02 -8.86 -29.46
CA ARG A 557 -22.42 -8.53 -30.84
C ARG A 557 -23.83 -9.02 -31.22
N GLY A 558 -24.47 -9.85 -30.41
CA GLY A 558 -25.80 -10.40 -30.70
C GLY A 558 -25.77 -11.59 -31.66
N GLU A 559 -24.61 -12.21 -31.87
CA GLU A 559 -24.48 -13.40 -32.71
C GLU A 559 -25.00 -14.65 -31.97
N GLU A 560 -25.96 -15.37 -32.55
CA GLU A 560 -26.47 -16.63 -31.97
C GLU A 560 -25.40 -17.73 -31.94
N VAL A 561 -25.38 -18.49 -30.84
CA VAL A 561 -24.65 -19.75 -30.75
C VAL A 561 -25.48 -20.81 -31.47
N ARG A 562 -25.22 -21.06 -32.77
CA ARG A 562 -25.86 -22.15 -33.50
C ARG A 562 -25.62 -23.49 -32.80
N THR A 563 -26.65 -24.04 -32.17
CA THR A 563 -26.71 -25.43 -31.69
C THR A 563 -27.08 -26.34 -32.85
N GLY A 564 -26.12 -26.62 -33.73
CA GLY A 564 -26.20 -27.67 -34.75
C GLY A 564 -25.36 -28.89 -34.35
N PRO A 565 -25.58 -30.08 -34.95
CA PRO A 565 -24.83 -31.28 -34.60
C PRO A 565 -23.33 -31.04 -34.84
N ARG A 566 -22.48 -31.55 -33.93
CA ARG A 566 -21.02 -31.42 -33.93
C ARG A 566 -20.43 -31.91 -35.26
N THR A 567 -20.34 -31.03 -36.26
CA THR A 567 -19.35 -31.14 -37.33
C THR A 567 -18.06 -30.50 -36.83
N ALA A 568 -16.94 -31.12 -37.16
CA ALA A 568 -15.60 -30.86 -36.62
C ALA A 568 -14.97 -29.53 -37.11
N ASP A 569 -15.76 -28.47 -37.26
CA ASP A 569 -15.35 -27.17 -37.79
C ASP A 569 -15.84 -25.99 -36.92
N ALA A 570 -15.95 -26.24 -35.60
CA ALA A 570 -16.08 -25.16 -34.64
C ALA A 570 -14.70 -24.49 -34.49
N THR A 571 -14.41 -23.52 -35.36
CA THR A 571 -13.25 -22.64 -35.24
C THR A 571 -13.25 -22.01 -33.85
N THR A 572 -12.43 -22.57 -32.96
CA THR A 572 -11.96 -21.90 -31.77
C THR A 572 -11.35 -20.59 -32.24
N GLU A 573 -11.92 -19.44 -31.85
CA GLU A 573 -11.23 -18.15 -31.98
C GLU A 573 -9.88 -18.29 -31.26
N GLU A 574 -8.84 -18.54 -32.05
CA GLU A 574 -7.46 -18.54 -31.58
C GLU A 574 -7.18 -17.11 -31.10
N ALA A 575 -6.82 -16.98 -29.82
CA ALA A 575 -6.39 -15.69 -29.30
C ALA A 575 -5.17 -15.27 -30.10
N SER A 576 -5.09 -13.99 -30.48
CA SER A 576 -3.92 -13.49 -31.22
C SER A 576 -2.65 -13.78 -30.41
N ARG A 577 -1.51 -13.95 -31.10
CA ARG A 577 -0.22 -14.20 -30.43
C ARG A 577 0.07 -13.16 -29.34
N GLU A 578 -0.33 -11.91 -29.57
CA GLU A 578 -0.24 -10.81 -28.62
C GLU A 578 -1.12 -11.01 -27.37
N GLN A 579 -2.37 -11.48 -27.53
CA GLN A 579 -3.26 -11.79 -26.42
C GLN A 579 -2.75 -12.97 -25.57
N VAL A 580 -2.17 -13.98 -26.22
CA VAL A 580 -1.57 -15.14 -25.54
C VAL A 580 -0.30 -14.72 -24.79
N ALA A 581 0.55 -13.92 -25.42
CA ALA A 581 1.75 -13.38 -24.80
C ALA A 581 1.42 -12.48 -23.60
N PHE A 582 0.43 -11.59 -23.74
CA PHE A 582 -0.05 -10.74 -22.65
C PHE A 582 -0.62 -11.56 -21.49
N ALA A 583 -1.46 -12.56 -21.77
CA ALA A 583 -2.00 -13.44 -20.74
C ALA A 583 -0.90 -14.23 -20.00
N TYR A 584 0.18 -14.62 -20.70
CA TYR A 584 1.33 -15.28 -20.12
C TYR A 584 2.15 -14.35 -19.23
N LEU A 585 2.42 -13.12 -19.69
CA LEU A 585 3.12 -12.06 -18.94
C LEU A 585 2.38 -11.66 -17.65
N MET A 586 1.04 -11.72 -17.68
CA MET A 586 0.20 -11.37 -16.52
C MET A 586 -0.09 -12.56 -15.58
N ARG A 587 0.53 -13.73 -15.77
CA ARG A 587 0.29 -14.90 -14.88
C ARG A 587 0.59 -14.57 -13.41
N GLY A 588 -0.35 -14.91 -12.53
CA GLY A 588 -0.28 -14.62 -11.09
C GLY A 588 -0.82 -13.24 -10.68
N VAL A 589 -1.08 -12.36 -11.64
CA VAL A 589 -1.69 -11.05 -11.39
C VAL A 589 -3.20 -11.16 -11.50
N HIS A 590 -3.86 -11.28 -10.35
CA HIS A 590 -5.32 -11.32 -10.27
C HIS A 590 -5.86 -9.90 -10.33
N TRP A 591 -6.34 -9.52 -11.53
CA TRP A 591 -7.10 -8.30 -11.79
C TRP A 591 -8.37 -8.33 -10.97
#